data_AF-A0A4Q3FQD1-F1
#
_entry.id   AF-A0A4Q3FQD1-F1
#
_cell.length_a   1.000
_cell.length_b   1.000
_cell.length_c   1.000
_cell.angle_alpha   90.00
_cell.angle_beta   90.00
_cell.angle_gamma   90.00
#
_symmetry.space_group_name_H-M   'P 1'
#
loop_
_entity.id
_entity.type
_entity.pdbx_description
1 polymer ?
#
loop_
_entity_poly.entity_id
_entity_poly.type
_entity_poly.pdbx_seq_one_letter_code
_entity_poly.pdbx_strand_id
1 'polypeptide(L)'
;MATTETAENQISALNKLIKINNDRAEGYKKGLEGTQDADLKTLFTGYVAQSQKNSAELEGFVKSLGGEPADSTSISGDLHHAWMDVKSTFTGKDRHSVLADCEAGEDVAKKAYKEALGDTDISWDANISSAISSQNQGILSAHNEVKALRDAAKS
;
A
#
# COMPACT_ATOMS: atom_id res chain seq x y z
N MET A 1 12.06 24.11 -18.55
CA MET A 1 11.05 23.10 -18.93
C MET A 1 11.33 21.75 -18.28
N ALA A 2 12.59 21.28 -18.18
CA ALA A 2 12.92 19.98 -17.56
C ALA A 2 12.60 19.84 -16.05
N THR A 3 12.48 20.93 -15.28
CA THR A 3 12.20 20.85 -13.82
C THR A 3 10.74 20.58 -13.49
N THR A 4 9.81 20.94 -14.38
CA THR A 4 8.36 20.79 -14.15
C THR A 4 7.92 19.36 -14.42
N GLU A 5 8.43 18.73 -15.48
CA GLU A 5 8.14 17.35 -15.88
C GLU A 5 8.61 16.33 -14.82
N THR A 6 9.80 16.55 -14.22
CA THR A 6 10.30 15.70 -13.13
C THR A 6 9.41 15.78 -11.88
N ALA A 7 8.94 16.97 -11.51
CA ALA A 7 8.10 17.16 -10.34
C ALA A 7 6.71 16.53 -10.53
N GLU A 8 6.12 16.67 -11.72
CA GLU A 8 4.82 16.04 -12.06
C GLU A 8 4.89 14.51 -12.02
N ASN A 9 5.97 13.92 -12.53
CA ASN A 9 6.20 12.47 -12.47
C ASN A 9 6.36 11.97 -11.02
N GLN A 10 7.13 12.69 -10.20
CA GLN A 10 7.26 12.40 -8.77
C GLN A 10 5.91 12.48 -8.06
N ILE A 11 5.16 13.57 -8.25
CA ILE A 11 3.83 13.77 -7.66
C ILE A 11 2.88 12.65 -8.06
N SER A 12 2.86 12.29 -9.35
CA SER A 12 2.03 11.19 -9.87
C SER A 12 2.35 9.87 -9.20
N ALA A 13 3.63 9.51 -9.10
CA ALA A 13 4.07 8.27 -8.46
C ALA A 13 3.79 8.26 -6.95
N LEU A 14 4.04 9.36 -6.24
CA LEU A 14 3.70 9.50 -4.82
C LEU A 14 2.20 9.34 -4.59
N ASN A 15 1.36 9.95 -5.43
CA ASN A 15 -0.08 9.81 -5.37
C ASN A 15 -0.57 8.38 -5.65
N LYS A 16 0.10 7.63 -6.52
CA LYS A 16 -0.16 6.19 -6.69
C LYS A 16 0.15 5.44 -5.40
N LEU A 17 1.30 5.69 -4.76
CA LEU A 17 1.67 5.04 -3.50
C LEU A 17 0.74 5.41 -2.34
N ILE A 18 0.25 6.65 -2.27
CA ILE A 18 -0.77 7.09 -1.31
C ILE A 18 -2.04 6.22 -1.46
N LYS A 19 -2.55 6.08 -2.69
CA LYS A 19 -3.73 5.25 -2.99
C LYS A 19 -3.51 3.79 -2.57
N ILE A 20 -2.33 3.23 -2.89
CA ILE A 20 -1.95 1.86 -2.48
C ILE A 20 -1.97 1.69 -0.96
N ASN A 21 -1.45 2.64 -0.18
CA ASN A 21 -1.50 2.55 1.28
C ASN A 21 -2.94 2.68 1.81
N ASN A 22 -3.77 3.54 1.22
CA ASN A 22 -5.17 3.67 1.60
C ASN A 22 -5.95 2.37 1.34
N ASP A 23 -5.75 1.76 0.17
CA ASP A 23 -6.32 0.47 -0.19
C ASP A 23 -5.83 -0.64 0.76
N ARG A 24 -4.53 -0.66 1.08
CA ARG A 24 -3.94 -1.58 2.06
C ARG A 24 -4.61 -1.43 3.43
N ALA A 25 -4.84 -0.20 3.89
CA ALA A 25 -5.53 0.06 5.15
C ALA A 25 -6.99 -0.42 5.12
N GLU A 26 -7.73 -0.22 4.02
CA GLU A 26 -9.08 -0.76 3.86
C GLU A 26 -9.09 -2.29 3.85
N GLY A 27 -8.14 -2.92 3.14
CA GLY A 27 -8.00 -4.38 3.07
C GLY A 27 -7.83 -5.00 4.45
N TYR A 28 -6.93 -4.46 5.27
CA TYR A 28 -6.75 -4.94 6.65
C TYR A 28 -7.94 -4.65 7.55
N LYS A 29 -8.66 -3.53 7.38
CA LYS A 29 -9.93 -3.29 8.10
C LYS A 29 -10.98 -4.35 7.78
N LYS A 30 -11.10 -4.76 6.52
CA LYS A 30 -11.97 -5.90 6.14
C LYS A 30 -11.48 -7.21 6.74
N GLY A 31 -10.17 -7.43 6.77
CA GLY A 31 -9.57 -8.56 7.48
C GLY A 31 -9.93 -8.62 8.96
N LEU A 32 -9.98 -7.46 9.65
CA LEU A 32 -10.42 -7.36 11.03
C LEU A 32 -11.88 -7.77 11.23
N GLU A 33 -12.76 -7.45 10.28
CA GLU A 33 -14.17 -7.86 10.29
C GLU A 33 -14.33 -9.37 10.02
N GLY A 34 -13.43 -9.94 9.21
CA GLY A 34 -13.44 -11.34 8.78
C GLY A 34 -12.85 -12.34 9.77
N THR A 35 -12.17 -11.90 10.83
CA THR A 35 -11.47 -12.80 11.78
C THR A 35 -11.91 -12.62 13.23
N GLN A 36 -11.89 -13.71 14.00
CA GLN A 36 -12.02 -13.68 15.45
C GLN A 36 -10.70 -13.89 16.20
N ASP A 37 -9.62 -14.20 15.47
CA ASP A 37 -8.34 -14.53 16.07
C ASP A 37 -7.66 -13.27 16.62
N ALA A 38 -7.32 -13.28 17.91
CA ALA A 38 -6.80 -12.11 18.62
C ALA A 38 -5.42 -11.67 18.10
N ASP A 39 -4.59 -12.62 17.64
CA ASP A 39 -3.29 -12.35 17.05
C ASP A 39 -3.43 -11.64 15.69
N LEU A 40 -4.34 -12.11 14.82
CA LEU A 40 -4.64 -11.43 13.55
C LEU A 40 -5.26 -10.05 13.77
N LYS A 41 -6.12 -9.89 14.77
CA LYS A 41 -6.65 -8.57 15.13
C LYS A 41 -5.55 -7.59 15.50
N THR A 42 -4.59 -8.03 16.31
CA THR A 42 -3.43 -7.21 16.69
C THR A 42 -2.57 -6.87 15.47
N LEU A 43 -2.25 -7.89 14.67
CA LEU A 43 -1.41 -7.74 13.49
C LEU A 43 -2.01 -6.78 12.45
N PHE A 44 -3.26 -7.00 12.06
CA PHE A 44 -3.93 -6.19 11.05
C PHE A 44 -4.13 -4.75 11.52
N THR A 45 -4.41 -4.53 12.81
CA THR A 45 -4.45 -3.17 13.38
C THR A 45 -3.09 -2.47 13.23
N GLY A 46 -1.99 -3.19 13.46
CA GLY A 46 -0.64 -2.67 13.24
C GLY A 46 -0.41 -2.26 11.79
N TYR A 47 -0.84 -3.08 10.83
CA TYR A 47 -0.67 -2.74 9.42
C TYR A 47 -1.59 -1.63 8.93
N VAL A 48 -2.81 -1.49 9.48
CA VAL A 48 -3.65 -0.30 9.24
C VAL A 48 -2.91 0.97 9.67
N ALA A 49 -2.33 0.98 10.87
CA ALA A 49 -1.59 2.14 11.38
C ALA A 49 -0.33 2.43 10.55
N GLN A 50 0.40 1.38 10.14
CA GLN A 50 1.56 1.51 9.25
C GLN A 50 1.18 2.14 7.91
N SER A 51 0.11 1.67 7.28
CA SER A 51 -0.38 2.20 6.01
C SER A 51 -0.78 3.68 6.12
N GLN A 52 -1.50 4.05 7.17
CA GLN A 52 -1.89 5.45 7.41
C GLN A 52 -0.68 6.36 7.62
N LYS A 53 0.32 5.89 8.37
CA LYS A 53 1.58 6.61 8.56
C LYS A 53 2.31 6.83 7.22
N ASN A 54 2.42 5.79 6.41
CA ASN A 54 3.05 5.87 5.10
C ASN A 54 2.33 6.87 4.18
N SER A 55 0.99 6.81 4.12
CA SER A 55 0.18 7.76 3.35
C SER A 55 0.46 9.20 3.77
N ALA A 56 0.39 9.49 5.07
CA ALA A 56 0.60 10.84 5.60
C ALA A 56 2.00 11.39 5.29
N GLU A 57 3.04 10.54 5.34
CA GLU A 57 4.40 10.92 4.97
C GLU A 57 4.50 11.26 3.47
N LEU A 58 3.92 10.43 2.60
CA LEU A 58 3.91 10.66 1.16
C LEU A 58 3.11 11.91 0.76
N GLU A 59 1.97 12.17 1.43
CA GLU A 59 1.18 13.40 1.25
C GLU A 59 2.00 14.65 1.58
N GLY A 60 2.86 14.56 2.61
CA GLY A 60 3.82 15.61 2.95
C GLY A 60 4.78 15.92 1.79
N PHE A 61 5.31 14.89 1.14
CA PHE A 61 6.18 15.06 -0.03
C PHE A 61 5.44 15.65 -1.22
N VAL A 62 4.22 15.18 -1.52
CA VAL A 62 3.39 15.75 -2.60
C VAL A 62 3.18 17.25 -2.41
N LYS A 63 2.80 17.68 -1.20
CA LYS A 63 2.65 19.11 -0.86
C LYS A 63 3.95 19.88 -1.01
N SER A 64 5.08 19.29 -0.59
CA SER A 64 6.41 19.93 -0.70
C SER A 64 6.85 20.16 -2.16
N LEU A 65 6.38 19.31 -3.08
CA LEU A 65 6.61 19.43 -4.53
C LEU A 65 5.60 20.39 -5.19
N GLY A 66 4.67 20.98 -4.43
CA GLY A 66 3.63 21.87 -4.93
C GLY A 66 2.43 21.15 -5.55
N GLY A 67 2.29 19.85 -5.33
CA GLY A 67 1.17 19.05 -5.78
C GLY A 67 0.05 18.93 -4.74
N GLU A 68 -1.12 18.51 -5.21
CA GLU A 68 -2.24 18.12 -4.35
C GLU A 68 -2.20 16.61 -4.10
N PRO A 69 -2.20 16.17 -2.82
CA PRO A 69 -2.29 14.75 -2.52
C PRO A 69 -3.61 14.16 -2.97
N ALA A 70 -3.58 12.91 -3.39
CA ALA A 70 -4.79 12.16 -3.69
C ALA A 70 -5.62 12.00 -2.42
N ASP A 71 -6.81 12.60 -2.38
CA ASP A 71 -7.75 12.31 -1.31
C ASP A 71 -8.09 10.83 -1.30
N SER A 72 -8.43 10.32 -0.11
CA SER A 72 -9.05 9.01 0.07
C SER A 72 -10.30 8.76 -0.81
N THR A 73 -10.89 9.81 -1.40
CA THR A 73 -12.10 9.74 -2.24
C THR A 73 -11.97 10.34 -3.64
N SER A 74 -10.84 10.99 -3.99
CA SER A 74 -10.70 11.71 -5.26
C SER A 74 -10.27 10.79 -6.41
N ILE A 75 -11.27 10.37 -7.19
CA ILE A 75 -11.16 9.65 -8.45
C ILE A 75 -10.53 10.57 -9.50
N SER A 76 -9.21 10.63 -9.57
CA SER A 76 -8.51 11.15 -10.74
C SER A 76 -8.05 10.01 -11.66
N GLY A 77 -8.83 9.83 -12.72
CA GLY A 77 -8.36 9.46 -14.07
C GLY A 77 -8.01 8.01 -14.33
N ASP A 78 -6.84 7.55 -13.87
CA ASP A 78 -6.17 6.41 -14.53
C ASP A 78 -5.57 5.37 -13.57
N LEU A 79 -6.00 5.30 -12.31
CA LEU A 79 -5.65 4.15 -11.48
C LEU A 79 -6.64 3.01 -11.71
N HIS A 80 -6.37 2.29 -12.80
CA HIS A 80 -7.08 1.10 -13.26
C HIS A 80 -7.15 0.04 -12.14
N HIS A 81 -8.32 -0.08 -11.51
CA HIS A 81 -8.94 -1.30 -10.98
C HIS A 81 -8.16 -2.26 -10.06
N ALA A 82 -6.97 -1.92 -9.55
CA ALA A 82 -6.31 -2.75 -8.53
C ALA A 82 -7.21 -2.97 -7.29
N TRP A 83 -8.04 -1.98 -6.96
CA TRP A 83 -8.95 -2.00 -5.80
C TRP A 83 -10.19 -2.89 -5.97
N MET A 84 -10.67 -3.14 -7.20
CA MET A 84 -11.88 -3.95 -7.42
C MET A 84 -11.59 -5.45 -7.22
N ASP A 85 -10.40 -5.91 -7.63
CA ASP A 85 -10.01 -7.31 -7.46
C ASP A 85 -9.86 -7.65 -5.98
N VAL A 86 -9.20 -6.79 -5.18
CA VAL A 86 -9.05 -6.97 -3.72
C VAL A 86 -10.41 -7.00 -2.99
N LYS A 87 -11.38 -6.18 -3.42
CA LYS A 87 -12.73 -6.22 -2.82
C LYS A 87 -13.54 -7.45 -3.23
N SER A 88 -13.24 -8.07 -4.37
CA SER A 88 -13.97 -9.24 -4.88
C SER A 88 -13.52 -10.58 -4.28
N THR A 89 -12.27 -10.68 -3.79
CA THR A 89 -11.69 -11.95 -3.30
C THR A 89 -12.09 -12.29 -1.86
N PHE A 90 -12.55 -11.31 -1.07
CA PHE A 90 -12.96 -11.49 0.34
C PHE A 90 -14.21 -12.37 0.49
N THR A 91 -14.01 -13.68 0.40
CA THR A 91 -15.08 -14.69 0.29
C THR A 91 -15.06 -15.70 1.43
N GLY A 92 -13.98 -15.77 2.21
CA GLY A 92 -13.82 -16.72 3.31
C GLY A 92 -13.91 -16.09 4.70
N LYS A 93 -14.45 -16.85 5.66
CA LYS A 93 -14.48 -16.50 7.09
C LYS A 93 -13.44 -17.28 7.91
N ASP A 94 -12.72 -18.20 7.28
CA ASP A 94 -11.67 -18.97 7.93
C ASP A 94 -10.33 -18.22 7.86
N ARG A 95 -9.46 -18.55 8.82
CA ARG A 95 -8.17 -17.91 9.01
C ARG A 95 -7.30 -17.93 7.74
N HIS A 96 -7.26 -19.06 7.03
CA HIS A 96 -6.43 -19.21 5.85
C HIS A 96 -6.91 -18.29 4.72
N SER A 97 -8.22 -18.27 4.45
CA SER A 97 -8.80 -17.41 3.40
C SER A 97 -8.55 -15.92 3.69
N VAL A 98 -8.79 -15.47 4.93
CA VAL A 98 -8.53 -14.07 5.33
C VAL A 98 -7.06 -13.69 5.12
N LEU A 99 -6.13 -14.58 5.50
CA LEU A 99 -4.69 -14.35 5.30
C LEU A 99 -4.29 -14.38 3.82
N ALA A 100 -4.92 -15.24 3.01
CA ALA A 100 -4.67 -15.31 1.58
C ALA A 100 -5.10 -14.02 0.86
N ASP A 101 -6.25 -13.45 1.24
CA ASP A 101 -6.73 -12.16 0.71
C ASP A 101 -5.79 -11.01 1.10
N CYS A 102 -5.33 -10.99 2.36
CA CYS A 102 -4.35 -10.01 2.81
C CYS A 102 -3.01 -10.15 2.07
N GLU A 103 -2.51 -11.37 1.85
CA GLU A 103 -1.26 -11.59 1.09
C GLU A 103 -1.37 -11.07 -0.35
N ALA A 104 -2.50 -11.32 -1.02
CA ALA A 104 -2.74 -10.80 -2.36
C ALA A 104 -2.72 -9.25 -2.39
N GLY A 105 -3.29 -8.60 -1.37
CA GLY A 105 -3.18 -7.15 -1.19
C GLY A 105 -1.74 -6.68 -0.99
N GLU A 106 -0.95 -7.38 -0.17
CA GLU A 106 0.46 -7.06 0.05
C GLU A 106 1.31 -7.27 -1.21
N ASP A 107 0.99 -8.25 -2.07
CA ASP A 107 1.65 -8.46 -3.35
C ASP A 107 1.46 -7.25 -4.29
N VAL A 108 0.26 -6.69 -4.33
CA VAL A 108 -0.04 -5.46 -5.09
C VAL A 108 0.76 -4.28 -4.54
N ALA A 109 0.78 -4.10 -3.21
CA ALA A 109 1.53 -3.03 -2.58
C ALA A 109 3.03 -3.14 -2.85
N LYS A 110 3.62 -4.33 -2.67
CA LYS A 110 5.03 -4.61 -2.97
C LYS A 110 5.38 -4.29 -4.42
N LYS A 111 4.53 -4.68 -5.37
CA LYS A 111 4.74 -4.41 -6.79
C LYS A 111 4.76 -2.90 -7.07
N ALA A 112 3.79 -2.16 -6.55
CA ALA A 112 3.70 -0.71 -6.76
C ALA A 112 4.92 0.06 -6.23
N TYR A 113 5.43 -0.30 -5.04
CA TYR A 113 6.64 0.32 -4.49
C TYR A 113 7.89 -0.03 -5.30
N LYS A 114 8.00 -1.29 -5.75
CA LYS A 114 9.11 -1.71 -6.60
C LYS A 114 9.11 -0.97 -7.94
N GLU A 115 7.94 -0.77 -8.54
CA GLU A 115 7.79 -0.01 -9.78
C GLU A 115 8.18 1.46 -9.56
N ALA A 116 7.70 2.12 -8.51
CA ALA A 116 8.05 3.50 -8.21
C ALA A 116 9.57 3.71 -7.97
N LEU A 117 10.25 2.77 -7.32
CA LEU A 117 11.71 2.82 -7.10
C LEU A 117 12.52 2.45 -8.34
N GLY A 118 11.96 1.65 -9.26
CA GLY A 118 12.61 1.17 -10.46
C GLY A 118 12.36 2.02 -11.71
N ASP A 119 11.47 3.01 -11.62
CA ASP A 119 11.11 3.89 -12.72
C ASP A 119 12.26 4.87 -13.03
N THR A 120 12.90 4.68 -14.18
CA THR A 120 14.03 5.50 -14.64
C THR A 120 13.62 6.90 -15.07
N ASP A 121 12.33 7.12 -15.30
CA ASP A 121 11.79 8.43 -15.70
C ASP A 121 11.52 9.31 -14.46
N ILE A 122 11.74 8.78 -13.26
CA ILE A 122 11.60 9.49 -11.99
C ILE A 122 12.97 9.66 -11.31
N SER A 123 13.42 10.91 -11.21
CA SER A 123 14.58 11.25 -10.40
C SER A 123 14.11 11.65 -9.01
N TRP A 124 14.26 10.76 -8.03
CA TRP A 124 13.86 11.01 -6.64
C TRP A 124 14.86 11.91 -5.91
N ASP A 125 14.35 12.87 -5.12
CA ASP A 125 15.17 13.50 -4.07
C ASP A 125 15.60 12.44 -3.04
N ALA A 126 16.77 12.62 -2.43
CA ALA A 126 17.35 11.66 -1.49
C ALA A 126 16.40 11.34 -0.32
N ASN A 127 15.68 12.35 0.20
CA ASN A 127 14.74 12.15 1.30
C ASN A 127 13.55 11.30 0.86
N ILE A 128 13.01 11.57 -0.33
CA ILE A 128 11.87 10.83 -0.89
C ILE A 128 12.28 9.39 -1.20
N SER A 129 13.44 9.18 -1.84
CA SER A 129 13.95 7.84 -2.13
C SER A 129 14.18 7.01 -0.87
N SER A 130 14.74 7.63 0.18
CA SER A 130 14.94 6.98 1.48
C SER A 130 13.61 6.57 2.12
N ALA A 131 12.61 7.44 2.09
CA ALA A 131 11.29 7.15 2.64
C ALA A 131 10.60 6.01 1.89
N ILE A 132 10.51 6.08 0.56
CA ILE A 132 9.89 5.02 -0.27
C ILE A 132 10.61 3.68 -0.06
N SER A 133 11.96 3.68 0.03
CA SER A 133 12.75 2.48 0.29
C SER A 133 12.46 1.87 1.66
N SER A 134 12.36 2.69 2.70
CA SER A 134 12.01 2.26 4.06
C SER A 134 10.59 1.68 4.11
N GLN A 135 9.63 2.36 3.50
CA GLN A 135 8.25 1.88 3.42
C GLN A 135 8.13 0.56 2.64
N ASN A 136 8.87 0.41 1.53
CA ASN A 136 8.95 -0.84 0.77
C ASN A 136 9.48 -2.02 1.61
N GLN A 137 10.50 -1.79 2.45
CA GLN A 137 10.99 -2.82 3.38
C GLN A 137 9.93 -3.21 4.43
N GLY A 138 9.15 -2.23 4.91
CA GLY A 138 8.02 -2.46 5.79
C GLY A 138 6.94 -3.34 5.16
N ILE A 139 6.59 -3.07 3.90
CA ILE A 139 5.62 -3.86 3.12
C ILE A 139 6.14 -5.27 2.85
N LEU A 140 7.42 -5.42 2.49
CA LEU A 140 8.04 -6.73 2.32
C LEU A 140 8.00 -7.58 3.60
N SER A 141 8.24 -6.95 4.75
CA SER A 141 8.17 -7.61 6.05
C SER A 141 6.73 -8.07 6.34
N ALA A 142 5.76 -7.19 6.10
CA ALA A 142 4.35 -7.50 6.31
C ALA A 142 3.84 -8.64 5.41
N HIS A 143 4.18 -8.58 4.11
CA HIS A 143 3.91 -9.67 3.17
C HIS A 143 4.45 -11.02 3.66
N ASN A 144 5.70 -11.06 4.11
CA ASN A 144 6.33 -12.30 4.55
C ASN A 144 5.70 -12.86 5.83
N GLU A 145 5.31 -11.99 6.76
CA GLU A 145 4.62 -12.38 8.00
C GLU A 145 3.21 -12.93 7.69
N VAL A 146 2.42 -12.24 6.87
CA VAL A 146 1.09 -12.71 6.45
C VAL A 146 1.19 -14.05 5.72
N LYS A 147 2.13 -14.18 4.78
CA LYS A 147 2.38 -15.43 4.05
C LYS A 147 2.72 -16.59 4.97
N ALA A 148 3.61 -16.38 5.94
CA ALA A 148 4.00 -17.41 6.89
C ALA A 148 2.81 -17.87 7.74
N LEU A 149 1.97 -16.94 8.20
CA LEU A 149 0.75 -17.25 8.94
C LEU A 149 -0.27 -18.00 8.07
N ARG A 150 -0.42 -17.62 6.79
CA ARG A 150 -1.29 -18.30 5.83
C ARG A 150 -0.84 -19.74 5.63
N ASP A 151 0.44 -19.95 5.36
CA ASP A 151 1.01 -21.27 5.13
C ASP A 151 0.86 -22.18 6.36
N ALA A 152 0.99 -21.62 7.57
CA ALA A 152 0.73 -22.35 8.81
C ALA A 152 -0.76 -22.67 9.05
N ALA A 153 -1.68 -21.91 8.48
CA ALA A 153 -3.12 -22.15 8.56
C ALA A 153 -3.62 -23.21 7.56
N LYS A 154 -2.75 -23.67 6.66
CA LYS A 154 -3.06 -24.70 5.65
C LYS A 154 -2.88 -26.09 6.27
N SER A 155 -3.83 -26.50 7.12
CA SER A 155 -3.93 -27.87 7.65
C SER A 155 -4.65 -28.79 6.68
#